data_AF-A0A2A5HRX7-F1
#
_entry.id   AF-A0A2A5HRX7-F1
#
_cell.length_a   1.000
_cell.length_b   1.000
_cell.length_c   1.000
_cell.angle_alpha   90.00
_cell.angle_beta   90.00
_cell.angle_gamma   90.00
#
_symmetry.space_group_name_H-M   'P 1'
#
loop_
_entity.id
_entity.type
_entity.pdbx_description
1 polymer ?
#
loop_
_entity_poly.entity_id
_entity_poly.type
_entity_poly.pdbx_seq_one_letter_code
_entity_poly.pdbx_strand_id
1 'polypeptide(L)'
;MSTKPNSTPEGLAPEGEEATQIDDIANLTAELLNERYASKNKPTLRGVHPKSHGCVRAYFKINEGIPANLQVGLFSTPGKEHQALIRFSNATARIDHDLKDGQNGSRGMALKVLDVEQGGTFLQDDHGARNQDFLMINTPAFAFTNVPDYLRLTQVQRENDDEVGNFFAPLNPAVPGFTPEERARTKQSLDIVTEIGSLPVANPLGVQYFGAAPFLFGDACVMRFSVRPRGGAEPQTLPDNPSEDYLKEALIERMKDSADLVFDFMVQVRARDENSLELEDATARWDEAEFPFVTIAAIGIPSPQLDITTPKHEAACEKLVYTPWHSLAAHEPLGGINRLRKRVYSTSANARLNDNAFIVSLSKSGDRGGWLGMDSDGWVTLVSDESEALTLELYPYDNVDYYRIKGTGQYLSVSDNDYVGFYNWFGATGWTRQGRYLVSDYNGHPLSFNPDEAPAIFAWGGFYILDVTFD
;
A
#
# COMPACT_ATOMS: atom_id res chain seq x y z
N MET A 1 41.35 6.13 4.08
CA MET A 1 40.46 5.42 3.15
C MET A 1 39.27 4.96 3.98
N SER A 2 38.17 5.71 3.91
CA SER A 2 36.93 5.41 4.65
C SER A 2 36.08 4.53 3.75
N THR A 3 35.90 3.27 4.13
CA THR A 3 34.99 2.33 3.47
C THR A 3 33.55 2.77 3.75
N LYS A 4 32.87 3.30 2.73
CA LYS A 4 31.41 3.46 2.77
C LYS A 4 30.76 2.06 2.86
N PRO A 5 29.69 1.88 3.63
CA PRO A 5 28.94 0.63 3.65
C PRO A 5 28.26 0.42 2.30
N ASN A 6 28.22 -0.84 1.86
CA ASN A 6 27.62 -1.32 0.62
C ASN A 6 26.25 -0.69 0.37
N SER A 7 26.13 0.09 -0.70
CA SER A 7 24.85 0.40 -1.32
C SER A 7 24.27 -0.91 -1.87
N THR A 8 23.15 -1.34 -1.31
CA THR A 8 22.33 -2.45 -1.83
C THR A 8 22.05 -2.23 -3.32
N PRO A 9 22.17 -3.26 -4.18
CA PRO A 9 21.89 -3.10 -5.61
C PRO A 9 20.41 -2.73 -5.84
N GLU A 10 20.20 -1.74 -6.70
CA GLU A 10 18.91 -1.22 -7.11
C GLU A 10 18.00 -2.29 -7.75
N GLY A 11 16.80 -2.50 -7.21
CA GLY A 11 15.76 -3.35 -7.81
C GLY A 11 15.67 -4.79 -7.31
N LEU A 12 16.31 -5.15 -6.19
CA LEU A 12 16.09 -6.45 -5.55
C LEU A 12 14.96 -6.39 -4.50
N ALA A 13 14.35 -7.55 -4.27
CA ALA A 13 13.46 -7.77 -3.13
C ALA A 13 14.15 -7.30 -1.84
N PRO A 14 13.39 -6.78 -0.85
CA PRO A 14 13.99 -6.38 0.42
C PRO A 14 14.74 -7.58 1.03
N GLU A 15 15.94 -7.34 1.55
CA GLU A 15 16.78 -8.36 2.18
C GLU A 15 17.13 -7.96 3.62
N GLY A 16 17.41 -8.95 4.46
CA GLY A 16 17.90 -8.75 5.82
C GLY A 16 16.96 -7.93 6.71
N GLU A 17 17.51 -6.92 7.37
CA GLU A 17 16.78 -6.08 8.33
C GLU A 17 15.59 -5.35 7.71
N GLU A 18 15.74 -4.85 6.48
CA GLU A 18 14.66 -4.11 5.81
C GLU A 18 13.44 -5.02 5.55
N ALA A 19 13.67 -6.26 5.13
CA ALA A 19 12.58 -7.23 4.93
C ALA A 19 11.79 -7.46 6.22
N THR A 20 12.51 -7.60 7.34
CA THR A 20 11.88 -7.77 8.67
C THR A 20 11.07 -6.53 9.05
N GLN A 21 11.62 -5.33 8.84
CA GLN A 21 10.91 -4.08 9.12
C GLN A 21 9.65 -3.92 8.25
N ILE A 22 9.70 -4.31 6.97
CA ILE A 22 8.54 -4.28 6.09
C ILE A 22 7.44 -5.23 6.56
N ASP A 23 7.82 -6.44 6.99
CA ASP A 23 6.88 -7.41 7.55
C ASP A 23 6.27 -6.90 8.87
N ASP A 24 7.06 -6.27 9.73
CA ASP A 24 6.57 -5.64 10.96
C ASP A 24 5.59 -4.51 10.67
N ILE A 25 5.89 -3.63 9.70
CA ILE A 25 4.97 -2.57 9.26
C ILE A 25 3.65 -3.17 8.76
N ALA A 26 3.72 -4.25 7.97
CA ALA A 26 2.54 -4.91 7.44
C ALA A 26 1.68 -5.53 8.55
N ASN A 27 2.30 -6.23 9.49
CA ASN A 27 1.62 -6.81 10.66
C ASN A 27 0.96 -5.71 11.51
N LEU A 28 1.70 -4.65 11.84
CA LEU A 28 1.15 -3.49 12.56
C LEU A 28 0.02 -2.81 11.80
N THR A 29 0.09 -2.77 10.46
CA THR A 29 -1.01 -2.25 9.63
C THR A 29 -2.26 -3.10 9.78
N ALA A 30 -2.14 -4.44 9.75
CA ALA A 30 -3.27 -5.33 9.97
C ALA A 30 -3.87 -5.16 11.38
N GLU A 31 -3.02 -5.06 12.40
CA GLU A 31 -3.42 -4.82 13.79
C GLU A 31 -4.17 -3.48 13.92
N LEU A 32 -3.62 -2.39 13.39
CA LEU A 32 -4.26 -1.07 13.37
C LEU A 32 -5.62 -1.10 12.66
N LEU A 33 -5.72 -1.78 11.51
CA LEU A 33 -6.99 -1.93 10.81
C LEU A 33 -8.02 -2.70 11.65
N ASN A 34 -7.59 -3.76 12.33
CA ASN A 34 -8.45 -4.49 13.25
C ASN A 34 -8.87 -3.58 14.41
N GLU A 35 -7.95 -2.92 15.10
CA GLU A 35 -8.23 -2.02 16.23
C GLU A 35 -9.21 -0.88 15.83
N ARG A 36 -9.03 -0.29 14.64
CA ARG A 36 -9.90 0.78 14.11
C ARG A 36 -11.32 0.31 13.76
N TYR A 37 -11.49 -0.95 13.35
CA TYR A 37 -12.74 -1.44 12.75
C TYR A 37 -13.33 -2.70 13.42
N ALA A 38 -12.77 -3.17 14.55
CA ALA A 38 -13.12 -4.42 15.25
C ALA A 38 -14.61 -4.55 15.65
N SER A 39 -15.38 -3.46 15.69
CA SER A 39 -16.83 -3.54 15.91
C SER A 39 -17.52 -4.25 14.73
N LYS A 40 -17.88 -5.52 14.92
CA LYS A 40 -18.57 -6.37 13.93
C LYS A 40 -19.86 -5.71 13.45
N ASN A 41 -19.81 -5.11 12.26
CA ASN A 41 -20.90 -4.74 11.32
C ASN A 41 -20.52 -3.56 10.40
N LYS A 42 -19.32 -2.98 10.53
CA LYS A 42 -18.81 -1.97 9.59
C LYS A 42 -17.72 -2.59 8.69
N PRO A 43 -17.66 -2.22 7.40
CA PRO A 43 -16.56 -2.64 6.54
C PRO A 43 -15.26 -2.00 7.02
N THR A 44 -14.19 -2.79 7.04
CA THR A 44 -12.82 -2.31 7.20
C THR A 44 -12.51 -1.30 6.08
N LEU A 45 -11.97 -0.14 6.41
CA LEU A 45 -11.58 0.87 5.41
C LEU A 45 -10.06 0.81 5.16
N ARG A 46 -9.55 1.73 4.35
CA ARG A 46 -8.12 1.83 4.02
C ARG A 46 -7.30 2.26 5.24
N GLY A 47 -6.08 1.70 5.37
CA GLY A 47 -5.18 2.00 6.49
C GLY A 47 -4.69 3.46 6.52
N VAL A 48 -4.66 4.10 5.36
CA VAL A 48 -4.55 5.55 5.18
C VAL A 48 -5.42 5.93 3.99
N HIS A 49 -5.80 7.20 3.89
CA HIS A 49 -6.75 7.68 2.89
C HIS A 49 -8.16 7.04 2.94
N PRO A 50 -8.77 6.76 4.11
CA PRO A 50 -10.09 6.15 4.17
C PRO A 50 -11.19 7.11 3.67
N LYS A 51 -11.02 8.42 3.85
CA LYS A 51 -11.96 9.42 3.35
C LYS A 51 -11.74 9.73 1.87
N SER A 52 -12.71 9.33 1.04
CA SER A 52 -12.76 9.63 -0.39
C SER A 52 -13.45 10.96 -0.65
N HIS A 53 -12.90 11.79 -1.54
CA HIS A 53 -13.65 12.93 -2.13
C HIS A 53 -14.53 12.46 -3.30
N GLY A 54 -14.14 11.37 -3.96
CA GLY A 54 -14.88 10.80 -5.08
C GLY A 54 -13.98 9.99 -6.00
N CYS A 55 -14.58 9.06 -6.74
CA CYS A 55 -13.94 8.43 -7.89
C CYS A 55 -14.56 8.96 -9.18
N VAL A 56 -13.73 9.21 -10.20
CA VAL A 56 -14.17 9.65 -11.52
C VAL A 56 -13.59 8.75 -12.60
N ARG A 57 -14.34 8.60 -13.69
CA ARG A 57 -13.84 8.01 -14.94
C ARG A 57 -12.99 9.03 -15.67
N ALA A 58 -11.94 8.56 -16.34
CA ALA A 58 -11.01 9.39 -17.06
C ALA A 58 -10.43 8.65 -18.28
N TYR A 59 -9.68 9.38 -19.09
CA TYR A 59 -8.86 8.87 -20.17
C TYR A 59 -7.41 9.27 -19.94
N PHE A 60 -6.48 8.37 -20.21
CA PHE A 60 -5.04 8.64 -20.21
C PHE A 60 -4.52 8.59 -21.64
N LYS A 61 -4.18 9.75 -22.21
CA LYS A 61 -3.69 9.86 -23.58
C LYS A 61 -2.22 10.24 -23.59
N ILE A 62 -1.38 9.41 -24.19
CA ILE A 62 0.04 9.72 -24.42
C ILE A 62 0.12 10.80 -25.50
N ASN A 63 0.91 11.84 -25.28
CA ASN A 63 1.03 12.94 -26.24
C ASN A 63 1.70 12.44 -27.54
N GLU A 64 1.26 12.95 -28.69
CA GLU A 64 1.78 12.51 -30.00
C GLU A 64 3.23 12.91 -30.23
N GLY A 65 3.65 14.06 -29.69
CA GLY A 65 4.96 14.68 -29.93
C GLY A 65 5.99 14.48 -28.82
N ILE A 66 5.94 13.37 -28.08
CA ILE A 66 6.93 13.14 -27.00
C ILE A 66 8.30 12.76 -27.58
N PRO A 67 9.41 13.25 -26.99
CA PRO A 67 10.78 12.89 -27.37
C PRO A 67 10.98 11.36 -27.40
N ALA A 68 11.79 10.86 -28.35
CA ALA A 68 12.02 9.42 -28.51
C ALA A 68 12.58 8.76 -27.25
N ASN A 69 13.41 9.46 -26.49
CA ASN A 69 13.96 8.98 -25.21
C ASN A 69 12.92 8.92 -24.08
N LEU A 70 11.71 9.44 -24.28
CA LEU A 70 10.57 9.37 -23.36
C LEU A 70 9.50 8.35 -23.79
N GLN A 71 9.71 7.65 -24.91
CA GLN A 71 8.79 6.63 -25.43
C GLN A 71 9.13 5.25 -24.82
N VAL A 72 8.94 5.12 -23.51
CA VAL A 72 9.36 3.94 -22.73
C VAL A 72 8.19 3.33 -21.97
N GLY A 73 8.10 1.99 -21.93
CA GLY A 73 7.07 1.28 -21.17
C GLY A 73 5.65 1.66 -21.61
N LEU A 74 4.85 2.18 -20.67
CA LEU A 74 3.50 2.68 -20.93
C LEU A 74 3.51 3.75 -22.04
N PHE A 75 4.55 4.57 -22.10
CA PHE A 75 4.67 5.72 -23.02
C PHE A 75 5.19 5.35 -24.41
N SER A 76 5.41 4.06 -24.70
CA SER A 76 6.05 3.58 -25.93
C SER A 76 5.25 3.84 -27.22
N THR A 77 3.95 4.11 -27.13
CA THR A 77 3.10 4.41 -28.29
C THR A 77 2.50 5.82 -28.17
N PRO A 78 3.17 6.86 -28.69
CA PRO A 78 2.61 8.21 -28.77
C PRO A 78 1.20 8.24 -29.39
N GLY A 79 0.31 9.05 -28.82
CA GLY A 79 -1.08 9.17 -29.26
C GLY A 79 -2.03 8.08 -28.77
N LYS A 80 -1.52 6.97 -28.21
CA LYS A 80 -2.37 5.91 -27.64
C LYS A 80 -3.13 6.45 -26.43
N GLU A 81 -4.40 6.09 -26.37
CA GLU A 81 -5.33 6.44 -25.31
C GLU A 81 -5.80 5.19 -24.57
N HIS A 82 -5.91 5.30 -23.25
CA HIS A 82 -6.36 4.26 -22.34
C HIS A 82 -7.54 4.76 -21.51
N GLN A 83 -8.42 3.86 -21.12
CA GLN A 83 -9.39 4.13 -20.07
C GLN A 83 -8.66 4.27 -18.73
N ALA A 84 -9.17 5.13 -17.86
CA ALA A 84 -8.59 5.34 -16.55
C ALA A 84 -9.64 5.59 -15.47
N LEU A 85 -9.27 5.31 -14.22
CA LEU A 85 -10.03 5.63 -13.03
C LEU A 85 -9.18 6.48 -12.10
N ILE A 86 -9.79 7.49 -11.49
CA ILE A 86 -9.12 8.35 -10.52
C ILE A 86 -9.89 8.33 -9.21
N ARG A 87 -9.19 8.22 -8.09
CA ARG A 87 -9.72 8.43 -6.74
C ARG A 87 -9.02 9.60 -6.06
N PHE A 88 -9.80 10.57 -5.60
CA PHE A 88 -9.34 11.68 -4.76
C PHE A 88 -9.64 11.40 -3.29
N SER A 89 -8.76 11.82 -2.38
CA SER A 89 -8.89 11.52 -0.95
C SER A 89 -8.10 12.44 -0.03
N ASN A 90 -8.45 12.47 1.25
CA ASN A 90 -7.52 12.90 2.30
C ASN A 90 -6.46 11.83 2.55
N ALA A 91 -5.37 12.17 3.23
CA ALA A 91 -4.25 11.25 3.52
C ALA A 91 -4.15 10.79 4.99
N THR A 92 -5.17 11.05 5.81
CA THR A 92 -5.19 10.68 7.25
C THR A 92 -5.42 9.19 7.48
N ALA A 93 -5.15 8.71 8.70
CA ALA A 93 -5.37 7.32 9.11
C ALA A 93 -6.86 6.98 9.36
N ARG A 94 -7.67 8.00 9.70
CA ARG A 94 -9.11 7.88 9.96
C ARG A 94 -9.91 8.84 9.08
N ILE A 95 -11.22 8.56 8.95
CA ILE A 95 -12.15 9.55 8.40
C ILE A 95 -12.19 10.71 9.39
N ASP A 96 -11.86 11.89 8.89
CA ASP A 96 -11.82 13.14 9.64
C ASP A 96 -12.28 14.29 8.72
N HIS A 97 -12.45 15.48 9.27
CA HIS A 97 -12.82 16.67 8.50
C HIS A 97 -11.72 17.00 7.49
N ASP A 98 -12.10 17.61 6.37
CA ASP A 98 -11.13 18.05 5.37
C ASP A 98 -10.16 19.10 5.94
N LEU A 99 -10.62 19.90 6.91
CA LEU A 99 -9.82 20.84 7.70
C LEU A 99 -9.94 20.49 9.18
N LYS A 100 -8.84 20.07 9.83
CA LYS A 100 -8.80 19.69 11.26
C LYS A 100 -8.13 20.80 12.05
N ASP A 101 -8.83 21.38 13.03
CA ASP A 101 -8.32 22.49 13.86
C ASP A 101 -7.73 23.66 13.04
N GLY A 102 -8.32 23.95 11.89
CA GLY A 102 -7.85 24.99 10.97
C GLY A 102 -6.59 24.62 10.17
N GLN A 103 -6.07 23.40 10.29
CA GLN A 103 -4.89 22.92 9.59
C GLN A 103 -5.26 22.07 8.37
N ASN A 104 -4.56 22.31 7.27
CA ASN A 104 -4.66 21.49 6.07
C ASN A 104 -3.97 20.14 6.28
N GLY A 105 -4.27 19.19 5.41
CA GLY A 105 -3.59 17.91 5.38
C GLY A 105 -3.20 17.53 3.96
N SER A 106 -2.38 16.48 3.85
CA SER A 106 -2.05 15.94 2.54
C SER A 106 -3.29 15.35 1.87
N ARG A 107 -3.35 15.47 0.54
CA ARG A 107 -4.41 14.99 -0.34
C ARG A 107 -3.83 14.00 -1.33
N GLY A 108 -4.54 12.91 -1.58
CA GLY A 108 -4.15 11.88 -2.54
C GLY A 108 -4.91 11.98 -3.85
N MET A 109 -4.21 11.71 -4.94
CA MET A 109 -4.77 11.36 -6.26
C MET A 109 -4.20 10.00 -6.67
N ALA A 110 -5.05 8.98 -6.73
CA ALA A 110 -4.69 7.67 -7.26
C ALA A 110 -5.28 7.52 -8.66
N LEU A 111 -4.43 7.33 -9.66
CA LEU A 111 -4.78 7.10 -11.05
C LEU A 111 -4.52 5.63 -11.39
N LYS A 112 -5.48 4.95 -12.00
CA LYS A 112 -5.35 3.61 -12.56
C LYS A 112 -5.55 3.69 -14.06
N VAL A 113 -4.54 3.34 -14.84
CA VAL A 113 -4.60 3.21 -16.30
C VAL A 113 -4.92 1.75 -16.62
N LEU A 114 -6.00 1.53 -17.37
CA LEU A 114 -6.55 0.21 -17.63
C LEU A 114 -6.02 -0.36 -18.96
N ASP A 115 -6.04 -1.68 -19.06
CA ASP A 115 -5.80 -2.44 -20.29
C ASP A 115 -4.51 -2.01 -21.01
N VAL A 116 -3.42 -1.94 -20.23
CA VAL A 116 -2.08 -1.64 -20.74
C VAL A 116 -1.55 -2.89 -21.45
N GLU A 117 -1.76 -2.94 -22.77
CA GLU A 117 -1.39 -4.09 -23.59
C GLU A 117 0.10 -4.13 -23.97
N GLN A 118 0.77 -2.97 -23.91
CA GLN A 118 2.12 -2.75 -24.41
C GLN A 118 3.07 -2.31 -23.30
N GLY A 119 4.38 -2.48 -23.50
CA GLY A 119 5.40 -2.00 -22.57
C GLY A 119 6.08 -3.07 -21.72
N GLY A 120 5.74 -4.35 -21.92
CA GLY A 120 6.49 -5.50 -21.40
C GLY A 120 5.78 -6.27 -20.30
N THR A 121 6.57 -6.83 -19.39
CA THR A 121 6.13 -7.69 -18.30
C THR A 121 5.53 -6.87 -17.16
N PHE A 122 4.44 -7.36 -16.54
CA PHE A 122 3.86 -6.77 -15.34
C PHE A 122 4.51 -7.36 -14.08
N LEU A 123 4.68 -6.52 -13.05
CA LEU A 123 5.36 -6.90 -11.80
C LEU A 123 4.47 -7.67 -10.82
N GLN A 124 3.15 -7.61 -11.00
CA GLN A 124 2.17 -8.35 -10.21
C GLN A 124 1.12 -8.96 -11.14
N ASP A 125 0.65 -10.16 -10.79
CA ASP A 125 -0.54 -10.74 -11.40
C ASP A 125 -1.78 -10.21 -10.67
N ASP A 126 -2.62 -9.46 -11.38
CA ASP A 126 -3.90 -8.91 -10.90
C ASP A 126 -5.05 -9.70 -11.57
N HIS A 127 -4.99 -11.03 -11.47
CA HIS A 127 -5.90 -11.97 -12.15
C HIS A 127 -5.96 -11.74 -13.67
N GLY A 128 -4.80 -11.47 -14.27
CA GLY A 128 -4.66 -11.14 -15.68
C GLY A 128 -5.08 -9.71 -16.05
N ALA A 129 -5.54 -8.88 -15.10
CA ALA A 129 -5.73 -7.46 -15.35
C ALA A 129 -4.37 -6.77 -15.59
N ARG A 130 -4.33 -5.89 -16.60
CA ARG A 130 -3.11 -5.24 -17.07
C ARG A 130 -3.16 -3.76 -16.75
N ASN A 131 -3.03 -3.45 -15.45
CA ASN A 131 -3.19 -2.10 -14.94
C ASN A 131 -1.83 -1.43 -14.66
N GLN A 132 -1.75 -0.11 -14.89
CA GLN A 132 -0.66 0.74 -14.41
C GLN A 132 -1.22 1.78 -13.45
N ASP A 133 -0.84 1.70 -12.18
CA ASP A 133 -1.31 2.63 -11.15
C ASP A 133 -0.25 3.69 -10.81
N PHE A 134 -0.69 4.94 -10.75
CA PHE A 134 0.10 6.09 -10.31
C PHE A 134 -0.53 6.69 -9.06
N LEU A 135 0.15 6.57 -7.93
CA LEU A 135 -0.34 7.04 -6.63
C LEU A 135 0.45 8.26 -6.21
N MET A 136 -0.27 9.37 -6.01
CA MET A 136 0.31 10.69 -5.81
C MET A 136 -0.25 11.39 -4.59
N ILE A 137 0.52 12.35 -4.07
CA ILE A 137 0.16 13.28 -3.00
C ILE A 137 0.30 14.72 -3.49
N ASN A 138 -0.33 15.68 -2.83
CA ASN A 138 -0.29 17.10 -3.23
C ASN A 138 0.98 17.87 -2.77
N THR A 139 2.07 17.16 -2.47
CA THR A 139 3.36 17.74 -2.10
C THR A 139 4.51 17.07 -2.84
N PRO A 140 5.58 17.81 -3.22
CA PRO A 140 6.67 17.27 -4.04
C PRO A 140 7.59 16.29 -3.31
N ALA A 141 7.45 16.17 -1.99
CA ALA A 141 8.19 15.24 -1.15
C ALA A 141 7.23 14.49 -0.21
N PHE A 142 7.56 13.24 0.09
CA PHE A 142 6.86 12.47 1.11
C PHE A 142 7.36 12.87 2.50
N ALA A 143 6.50 12.78 3.53
CA ALA A 143 6.84 13.24 4.86
C ALA A 143 7.80 12.30 5.62
N PHE A 144 7.91 11.03 5.21
CA PHE A 144 8.69 10.02 5.93
C PHE A 144 9.78 9.45 5.03
N THR A 145 11.02 9.49 5.51
CA THR A 145 12.22 9.29 4.70
C THR A 145 12.32 7.90 4.08
N ASN A 146 12.24 6.86 4.91
CA ASN A 146 12.65 5.49 4.59
C ASN A 146 11.89 4.45 5.43
N VAL A 147 12.21 3.17 5.25
CA VAL A 147 11.56 2.05 5.94
C VAL A 147 11.66 2.15 7.47
N PRO A 148 12.85 2.39 8.09
CA PRO A 148 12.95 2.58 9.55
C PRO A 148 12.06 3.70 10.09
N ASP A 149 12.05 4.87 9.44
CA ASP A 149 11.24 6.00 9.88
C ASP A 149 9.74 5.67 9.73
N TYR A 150 9.34 4.92 8.68
CA TYR A 150 7.96 4.48 8.51
C TYR A 150 7.55 3.43 9.56
N LEU A 151 8.43 2.48 9.93
CA LEU A 151 8.18 1.55 11.03
C LEU A 151 7.95 2.29 12.35
N ARG A 152 8.80 3.27 12.67
CA ARG A 152 8.62 4.11 13.87
C ARG A 152 7.29 4.86 13.83
N LEU A 153 6.89 5.39 12.66
CA LEU A 153 5.58 6.04 12.51
C LEU A 153 4.45 5.06 12.83
N THR A 154 4.47 3.86 12.25
CA THR A 154 3.40 2.87 12.45
C THR A 154 3.32 2.39 13.91
N GLN A 155 4.47 2.20 14.57
CA GLN A 155 4.54 1.90 16.00
C GLN A 155 3.93 3.04 16.84
N VAL A 156 4.32 4.28 16.57
CA VAL A 156 3.77 5.47 17.25
C VAL A 156 2.26 5.57 17.06
N GLN A 157 1.76 5.35 15.84
CA GLN A 157 0.32 5.38 15.57
C GLN A 157 -0.43 4.35 16.43
N ARG A 158 0.07 3.12 16.50
CA ARG A 158 -0.57 2.09 17.32
C ARG A 158 -0.52 2.43 18.81
N GLU A 159 0.64 2.86 19.31
CA GLU A 159 0.82 3.18 20.73
C GLU A 159 0.04 4.42 21.20
N ASN A 160 -0.41 5.27 20.27
CA ASN A 160 -0.98 6.58 20.57
C ASN A 160 -2.31 6.85 19.85
N ASP A 161 -3.08 5.81 19.52
CA ASP A 161 -4.40 5.93 18.85
C ASP A 161 -4.38 6.84 17.60
N ASP A 162 -3.45 6.54 16.70
CA ASP A 162 -3.15 7.26 15.45
C ASP A 162 -2.55 8.67 15.59
N GLU A 163 -2.33 9.16 16.80
CA GLU A 163 -1.64 10.44 17.02
C GLU A 163 -0.14 10.31 16.75
N VAL A 164 0.37 11.16 15.83
CA VAL A 164 1.74 11.06 15.32
C VAL A 164 2.75 11.94 16.06
N GLY A 165 2.33 12.71 17.05
CA GLY A 165 3.19 13.69 17.74
C GLY A 165 4.48 13.08 18.31
N ASN A 166 4.42 11.85 18.82
CA ASN A 166 5.58 11.15 19.39
C ASN A 166 6.62 10.72 18.35
N PHE A 167 6.29 10.71 17.06
CA PHE A 167 7.28 10.53 15.99
C PHE A 167 8.37 11.60 16.02
N PHE A 168 8.04 12.81 16.49
CA PHE A 168 8.95 13.95 16.58
C PHE A 168 9.77 14.01 17.87
N ALA A 169 9.67 13.01 18.75
CA ALA A 169 10.48 12.90 19.98
C ALA A 169 12.00 13.08 19.76
N PRO A 170 12.63 12.62 18.64
CA PRO A 170 14.05 12.87 18.36
C PRO A 170 14.45 14.35 18.31
N LEU A 171 13.53 15.28 18.10
CA LEU A 171 13.83 16.72 18.12
C LEU A 171 13.98 17.28 19.53
N ASN A 172 13.52 16.55 20.55
CA ASN A 172 13.75 16.92 21.93
C ASN A 172 15.15 16.47 22.36
N PRO A 173 16.08 17.40 22.68
CA PRO A 173 17.43 17.05 23.10
C PRO A 173 17.46 16.31 24.46
N ALA A 174 16.38 16.38 25.25
CA ALA A 174 16.25 15.66 26.51
C ALA A 174 15.95 14.16 26.33
N VAL A 175 15.56 13.72 25.12
CA VAL A 175 15.30 12.30 24.83
C VAL A 175 16.60 11.67 24.30
N PRO A 176 17.27 10.77 25.06
CA PRO A 176 18.48 10.09 24.61
C PRO A 176 18.14 8.96 23.61
N GLY A 177 19.16 8.35 23.00
CA GLY A 177 19.01 7.15 22.17
C GLY A 177 18.88 7.38 20.67
N PHE A 178 18.68 8.63 20.22
CA PHE A 178 18.66 8.97 18.79
C PHE A 178 20.00 9.51 18.29
N THR A 179 20.46 8.96 17.18
CA THR A 179 21.63 9.38 16.39
C THR A 179 21.43 10.77 15.77
N PRO A 180 22.52 11.51 15.46
CA PRO A 180 22.43 12.77 14.73
C PRO A 180 21.66 12.65 13.40
N GLU A 181 21.83 11.54 12.68
CA GLU A 181 21.18 11.26 11.41
C GLU A 181 19.67 11.09 11.59
N GLU A 182 19.21 10.35 12.59
CA GLU A 182 17.77 10.24 12.91
C GLU A 182 17.16 11.59 13.28
N ARG A 183 17.88 12.41 14.05
CA ARG A 183 17.40 13.75 14.41
C ARG A 183 17.28 14.66 13.18
N ALA A 184 18.24 14.58 12.26
CA ALA A 184 18.20 15.32 11.00
C ALA A 184 17.00 14.90 10.14
N ARG A 185 16.78 13.59 9.95
CA ARG A 185 15.62 13.07 9.21
C ARG A 185 14.29 13.47 9.85
N THR A 186 14.17 13.35 11.18
CA THR A 186 12.96 13.80 11.89
C THR A 186 12.71 15.29 11.71
N LYS A 187 13.75 16.11 11.64
CA LYS A 187 13.61 17.56 11.39
C LYS A 187 13.08 17.81 9.98
N GLN A 188 13.60 17.09 8.99
CA GLN A 188 13.13 17.17 7.60
C GLN A 188 11.66 16.73 7.47
N SER A 189 11.27 15.64 8.15
CA SER A 189 9.86 15.24 8.25
C SER A 189 8.98 16.33 8.85
N LEU A 190 9.43 17.01 9.92
CA LEU A 190 8.67 18.10 10.54
C LEU A 190 8.48 19.27 9.57
N ASP A 191 9.52 19.61 8.81
CA ASP A 191 9.46 20.70 7.82
C ASP A 191 8.43 20.39 6.73
N ILE A 192 8.41 19.15 6.23
CA ILE A 192 7.43 18.71 5.22
C ILE A 192 6.01 18.65 5.81
N VAL A 193 5.84 18.14 7.03
CA VAL A 193 4.51 18.13 7.70
C VAL A 193 4.00 19.56 7.93
N THR A 194 4.89 20.48 8.29
CA THR A 194 4.55 21.90 8.44
C THR A 194 4.16 22.52 7.10
N GLU A 195 4.91 22.22 6.03
CA GLU A 195 4.57 22.64 4.67
C GLU A 195 3.18 22.14 4.27
N ILE A 196 2.90 20.84 4.46
CA ILE A 196 1.57 20.24 4.22
C ILE A 196 0.46 21.01 4.95
N GLY A 197 0.65 21.31 6.25
CA GLY A 197 -0.34 22.04 7.05
C GLY A 197 -0.60 23.47 6.55
N SER A 198 0.41 24.08 5.93
CA SER A 198 0.35 25.45 5.39
C SER A 198 -0.22 25.55 3.96
N LEU A 199 -0.40 24.42 3.26
CA LEU A 199 -0.87 24.40 1.87
C LEU A 199 -2.41 24.27 1.81
N PRO A 200 -3.15 25.36 1.55
CA PRO A 200 -4.60 25.28 1.41
C PRO A 200 -4.98 24.45 0.19
N VAL A 201 -6.03 23.65 0.35
CA VAL A 201 -6.71 22.98 -0.76
C VAL A 201 -8.18 23.29 -0.65
N ALA A 202 -8.71 24.04 -1.62
CA ALA A 202 -10.11 24.40 -1.72
C ALA A 202 -10.87 23.46 -2.66
N ASN A 203 -10.20 22.98 -3.71
CA ASN A 203 -10.75 22.03 -4.67
C ASN A 203 -9.68 20.99 -5.06
N PRO A 204 -9.93 19.68 -4.89
CA PRO A 204 -8.94 18.66 -5.25
C PRO A 204 -8.61 18.66 -6.76
N LEU A 205 -9.48 19.22 -7.60
CA LEU A 205 -9.26 19.31 -9.03
C LEU A 205 -8.38 20.50 -9.46
N GLY A 206 -8.04 21.40 -8.53
CA GLY A 206 -7.28 22.63 -8.79
C GLY A 206 -5.82 22.58 -8.34
N VAL A 207 -5.31 21.46 -7.82
CA VAL A 207 -3.95 21.35 -7.26
C VAL A 207 -3.05 20.41 -8.06
N GLN A 208 -1.74 20.60 -7.93
CA GLN A 208 -0.74 19.68 -8.48
C GLN A 208 -0.49 18.52 -7.51
N TYR A 209 -0.32 17.34 -8.10
CA TYR A 209 -0.02 16.08 -7.43
C TYR A 209 1.33 15.55 -7.89
N PHE A 210 2.04 14.85 -7.01
CA PHE A 210 3.39 14.34 -7.22
C PHE A 210 3.47 12.88 -6.78
N GLY A 211 4.19 12.07 -7.54
CA GLY A 211 4.55 10.71 -7.12
C GLY A 211 5.42 10.78 -5.86
N ALA A 212 5.09 9.97 -4.86
CA ALA A 212 5.75 10.03 -3.55
C ALA A 212 7.20 9.52 -3.55
N ALA A 213 7.57 8.66 -4.50
CA ALA A 213 8.85 7.96 -4.55
C ALA A 213 9.25 7.69 -6.02
N PRO A 214 10.54 7.43 -6.33
CA PRO A 214 11.02 7.24 -7.69
C PRO A 214 10.66 5.88 -8.30
N PHE A 215 10.68 5.80 -9.62
CA PHE A 215 10.36 4.59 -10.41
C PHE A 215 11.40 4.43 -11.52
N LEU A 216 11.63 3.21 -12.02
CA LEU A 216 12.38 3.03 -13.26
C LEU A 216 11.67 3.73 -14.42
N PHE A 217 12.47 4.08 -15.42
CA PHE A 217 12.00 4.60 -16.69
C PHE A 217 12.77 3.89 -17.81
N GLY A 218 12.42 2.62 -18.00
CA GLY A 218 13.21 1.67 -18.77
C GLY A 218 14.46 1.25 -18.02
N ASP A 219 15.44 0.73 -18.75
CA ASP A 219 16.59 0.04 -18.14
C ASP A 219 17.63 1.01 -17.56
N ALA A 220 17.74 2.21 -18.14
CA ALA A 220 18.86 3.13 -17.92
C ALA A 220 18.51 4.41 -17.16
N CYS A 221 17.23 4.66 -16.89
CA CYS A 221 16.77 5.91 -16.29
C CYS A 221 15.85 5.68 -15.10
N VAL A 222 15.76 6.70 -14.26
CA VAL A 222 14.81 6.79 -13.14
C VAL A 222 13.91 7.99 -13.40
N MET A 223 12.61 7.83 -13.12
CA MET A 223 11.64 8.90 -13.18
C MET A 223 11.08 9.28 -11.80
N ARG A 224 10.72 10.55 -11.69
CA ARG A 224 9.64 11.04 -10.84
C ARG A 224 8.54 11.57 -11.72
N PHE A 225 7.30 11.49 -11.28
CA PHE A 225 6.16 11.97 -12.06
C PHE A 225 5.28 12.92 -11.26
N SER A 226 4.53 13.76 -11.97
CA SER A 226 3.61 14.73 -11.41
C SER A 226 2.43 14.95 -12.36
N VAL A 227 1.30 15.33 -11.78
CA VAL A 227 0.05 15.61 -12.49
C VAL A 227 -0.46 16.96 -12.04
N ARG A 228 -0.72 17.88 -12.98
CA ARG A 228 -1.27 19.22 -12.67
C ARG A 228 -2.42 19.58 -13.59
N PRO A 229 -3.39 20.40 -13.16
CA PRO A 229 -4.44 20.88 -14.06
C PRO A 229 -3.81 21.60 -15.24
N ARG A 230 -4.37 21.41 -16.44
CA ARG A 230 -3.87 22.08 -17.64
C ARG A 230 -4.03 23.59 -17.49
N GLY A 231 -2.93 24.31 -17.66
CA GLY A 231 -2.86 25.74 -17.37
C GLY A 231 -2.22 26.07 -16.01
N GLY A 232 -1.96 25.06 -15.17
CA GLY A 232 -1.32 25.20 -13.87
C GLY A 232 -2.27 24.95 -12.70
N ALA A 233 -1.72 24.91 -11.49
CA ALA A 233 -2.52 24.87 -10.27
C ALA A 233 -3.33 26.17 -10.12
N GLU A 234 -4.57 26.05 -9.68
CA GLU A 234 -5.48 27.15 -9.44
C GLU A 234 -5.22 27.78 -8.05
N PRO A 235 -5.49 29.08 -7.85
CA PRO A 235 -5.46 29.69 -6.53
C PRO A 235 -6.41 28.98 -5.55
N GLN A 236 -5.88 28.57 -4.39
CA GLN A 236 -6.63 27.81 -3.38
C GLN A 236 -7.10 28.73 -2.25
N THR A 237 -8.30 29.29 -2.39
CA THR A 237 -8.95 30.07 -1.34
C THR A 237 -9.97 29.20 -0.62
N LEU A 238 -9.74 28.92 0.66
CA LEU A 238 -10.69 28.15 1.46
C LEU A 238 -12.04 28.87 1.57
N PRO A 239 -13.17 28.15 1.58
CA PRO A 239 -14.47 28.74 1.90
C PRO A 239 -14.45 29.40 3.29
N ASP A 240 -15.25 30.45 3.49
CA ASP A 240 -15.33 31.15 4.80
C ASP A 240 -15.81 30.22 5.93
N ASN A 241 -16.71 29.29 5.60
CA ASN A 241 -17.24 28.27 6.51
C ASN A 241 -17.21 26.91 5.81
N PRO A 242 -16.04 26.25 5.73
CA PRO A 242 -15.92 24.97 5.05
C PRO A 242 -16.70 23.91 5.81
N SER A 243 -17.51 23.12 5.10
CA SER A 243 -18.13 21.94 5.70
C SER A 243 -17.07 20.88 6.02
N GLU A 244 -17.45 19.82 6.74
CA GLU A 244 -16.53 18.72 7.03
C GLU A 244 -16.06 18.01 5.74
N ASP A 245 -16.84 18.10 4.66
CA ASP A 245 -16.67 17.39 3.37
C ASP A 245 -16.51 18.33 2.16
N TYR A 246 -16.08 19.58 2.39
CA TYR A 246 -16.08 20.61 1.35
C TYR A 246 -15.26 20.23 0.09
N LEU A 247 -14.25 19.36 0.19
CA LEU A 247 -13.49 18.89 -0.97
C LEU A 247 -14.30 17.91 -1.83
N LYS A 248 -15.12 17.06 -1.20
CA LYS A 248 -16.09 16.20 -1.89
C LYS A 248 -17.15 17.05 -2.58
N GLU A 249 -17.67 18.07 -1.89
CA GLU A 249 -18.64 19.00 -2.44
C GLU A 249 -18.08 19.76 -3.66
N ALA A 250 -16.85 20.27 -3.57
CA ALA A 250 -16.18 20.96 -4.68
C ALA A 250 -15.99 20.03 -5.90
N LEU A 251 -15.61 18.77 -5.69
CA LEU A 251 -15.49 17.78 -6.75
C LEU A 251 -16.87 17.49 -7.39
N ILE A 252 -17.90 17.29 -6.58
CA ILE A 252 -19.27 17.02 -7.06
C ILE A 252 -19.79 18.20 -7.87
N GLU A 253 -19.59 19.43 -7.40
CA GLU A 253 -20.02 20.63 -8.11
C GLU A 253 -19.33 20.73 -9.47
N ARG A 254 -18.00 20.56 -9.52
CA ARG A 254 -17.25 20.60 -10.78
C ARG A 254 -17.67 19.51 -11.77
N MET A 255 -18.15 18.35 -11.29
CA MET A 255 -18.64 17.26 -12.14
C MET A 255 -20.07 17.46 -12.67
N LYS A 256 -20.73 18.58 -12.33
CA LYS A 256 -21.98 19.01 -12.97
C LYS A 256 -21.75 19.87 -14.22
N ASP A 257 -20.57 20.45 -14.35
CA ASP A 257 -20.23 21.30 -15.49
C ASP A 257 -20.25 20.52 -16.81
N SER A 258 -20.41 21.24 -17.92
CA SER A 258 -20.38 20.66 -19.27
C SER A 258 -18.99 20.58 -19.87
N ALA A 259 -17.99 21.24 -19.27
CA ALA A 259 -16.63 21.27 -19.77
C ALA A 259 -15.77 20.18 -19.14
N ASP A 260 -15.15 19.36 -19.99
CA ASP A 260 -14.15 18.39 -19.57
C ASP A 260 -12.99 19.09 -18.84
N LEU A 261 -12.41 18.38 -17.88
CA LEU A 261 -11.19 18.80 -17.21
C LEU A 261 -10.01 18.03 -17.78
N VAL A 262 -8.86 18.68 -17.92
CA VAL A 262 -7.64 18.02 -18.37
C VAL A 262 -6.51 18.30 -17.40
N PHE A 263 -5.79 17.25 -17.01
CA PHE A 263 -4.50 17.37 -16.35
C PHE A 263 -3.37 17.03 -17.31
N ASP A 264 -2.23 17.67 -17.12
CA ASP A 264 -0.97 17.30 -17.75
C ASP A 264 -0.22 16.32 -16.85
N PHE A 265 0.10 15.14 -17.38
CA PHE A 265 0.97 14.15 -16.75
C PHE A 265 2.40 14.39 -17.22
N MET A 266 3.30 14.58 -16.25
CA MET A 266 4.64 15.06 -16.47
C MET A 266 5.65 14.16 -15.77
N VAL A 267 6.87 14.08 -16.32
CA VAL A 267 7.98 13.33 -15.75
C VAL A 267 9.24 14.18 -15.63
N GLN A 268 10.03 13.93 -14.59
CA GLN A 268 11.46 14.21 -14.55
C GLN A 268 12.18 12.89 -14.78
N VAL A 269 13.22 12.88 -15.61
CA VAL A 269 13.98 11.66 -15.93
C VAL A 269 15.46 11.94 -15.76
N ARG A 270 16.15 11.06 -15.05
CA ARG A 270 17.59 11.13 -14.74
C ARG A 270 18.25 9.79 -15.03
N ALA A 271 19.56 9.79 -15.26
CA ALA A 271 20.29 8.54 -15.50
C ALA A 271 20.35 7.71 -14.21
N ARG A 272 20.19 6.40 -14.34
CA ARG A 272 20.06 5.48 -13.20
C ARG A 272 21.33 5.39 -12.35
N ASP A 273 22.50 5.58 -12.93
CA ASP A 273 23.80 5.50 -12.25
C ASP A 273 24.21 6.80 -11.54
N GLU A 274 23.34 7.81 -11.51
CA GLU A 274 23.59 9.07 -10.81
C GLU A 274 23.56 8.88 -9.28
N ASN A 275 24.68 9.16 -8.61
CA ASN A 275 24.78 9.02 -7.15
C ASN A 275 23.84 9.95 -6.35
N SER A 276 23.29 11.01 -6.96
CA SER A 276 22.43 12.00 -6.31
C SER A 276 20.93 11.78 -6.56
N LEU A 277 20.52 10.55 -6.91
CA LEU A 277 19.11 10.20 -7.07
C LEU A 277 18.35 10.13 -5.75
N GLU A 278 19.05 9.81 -4.65
CA GLU A 278 18.50 9.68 -3.29
C GLU A 278 17.30 8.70 -3.25
N LEU A 279 17.45 7.51 -3.85
CA LEU A 279 16.35 6.54 -4.00
C LEU A 279 15.78 6.05 -2.67
N GLU A 280 16.61 5.99 -1.63
CA GLU A 280 16.23 5.53 -0.29
C GLU A 280 15.73 6.68 0.61
N ASP A 281 15.64 7.90 0.08
CA ASP A 281 15.09 9.07 0.76
C ASP A 281 13.89 9.65 -0.01
N ALA A 282 12.68 9.32 0.43
CA ALA A 282 11.44 9.81 -0.16
C ALA A 282 11.13 11.30 0.17
N THR A 283 11.92 11.92 1.06
CA THR A 283 11.84 13.34 1.38
C THR A 283 12.72 14.19 0.44
N ALA A 284 13.69 13.56 -0.24
CA ALA A 284 14.55 14.22 -1.20
C ALA A 284 13.74 14.80 -2.38
N ARG A 285 14.20 15.93 -2.93
CA ARG A 285 13.63 16.58 -4.12
C ARG A 285 14.68 16.64 -5.22
N TRP A 286 14.26 16.56 -6.47
CA TRP A 286 15.12 16.89 -7.60
C TRP A 286 14.89 18.35 -7.95
N ASP A 287 15.98 19.09 -8.18
CA ASP A 287 15.93 20.50 -8.54
C ASP A 287 15.17 20.66 -9.86
N GLU A 288 14.03 21.37 -9.84
CA GLU A 288 13.18 21.54 -11.02
C GLU A 288 13.78 22.50 -12.07
N ALA A 289 14.76 23.34 -11.70
CA ALA A 289 15.48 24.18 -12.64
C ALA A 289 16.55 23.38 -13.41
N GLU A 290 17.17 22.39 -12.76
CA GLU A 290 18.11 21.47 -13.40
C GLU A 290 17.40 20.33 -14.16
N PHE A 291 16.36 19.76 -13.55
CA PHE A 291 15.58 18.64 -14.07
C PHE A 291 14.10 19.05 -14.20
N PRO A 292 13.72 19.82 -15.22
CA PRO A 292 12.34 20.28 -15.36
C PRO A 292 11.38 19.13 -15.66
N PHE A 293 10.15 19.24 -15.17
CA PHE A 293 9.06 18.36 -15.57
C PHE A 293 8.72 18.52 -17.06
N VAL A 294 8.72 17.41 -17.79
CA VAL A 294 8.33 17.33 -19.20
C VAL A 294 6.95 16.69 -19.31
N THR A 295 5.99 17.39 -19.91
CA THR A 295 4.64 16.85 -20.16
C THR A 295 4.67 15.78 -21.23
N ILE A 296 4.26 14.56 -20.90
CA ILE A 296 4.29 13.41 -21.82
C ILE A 296 2.92 12.77 -22.06
N ALA A 297 1.93 13.06 -21.22
CA ALA A 297 0.57 12.58 -21.41
C ALA A 297 -0.45 13.60 -20.87
N ALA A 298 -1.71 13.39 -21.22
CA ALA A 298 -2.86 14.14 -20.75
C ALA A 298 -3.85 13.18 -20.08
N ILE A 299 -4.42 13.61 -18.96
CA ILE A 299 -5.51 12.91 -18.28
C ILE A 299 -6.78 13.71 -18.51
N GLY A 300 -7.68 13.22 -19.35
CA GLY A 300 -9.00 13.82 -19.58
C GLY A 300 -10.02 13.27 -18.61
N ILE A 301 -10.71 14.12 -17.87
CA ILE A 301 -11.84 13.75 -17.02
C ILE A 301 -13.11 14.29 -17.70
N PRO A 302 -13.91 13.40 -18.35
CA PRO A 302 -15.14 13.81 -18.98
C PRO A 302 -16.11 14.42 -17.98
N SER A 303 -16.85 15.43 -18.39
CA SER A 303 -17.90 16.06 -17.58
C SER A 303 -19.19 16.23 -18.42
N PRO A 304 -20.38 16.03 -17.85
CA PRO A 304 -20.67 15.75 -16.43
C PRO A 304 -20.54 14.27 -16.04
N GLN A 305 -20.29 14.00 -14.75
CA GLN A 305 -20.37 12.66 -14.14
C GLN A 305 -21.29 12.70 -12.91
N LEU A 306 -22.60 12.73 -13.15
CA LEU A 306 -23.61 12.93 -12.10
C LEU A 306 -23.84 11.69 -11.22
N ASP A 307 -23.39 10.52 -11.66
CA ASP A 307 -23.57 9.24 -10.97
C ASP A 307 -22.54 9.01 -9.85
N ILE A 308 -21.53 9.86 -9.72
CA ILE A 308 -20.43 9.69 -8.75
C ILE A 308 -20.89 9.75 -7.29
N THR A 309 -22.07 10.31 -7.04
CA THR A 309 -22.71 10.41 -5.72
C THR A 309 -23.69 9.27 -5.45
N THR A 310 -23.91 8.37 -6.42
CA THR A 310 -24.82 7.24 -6.20
C THR A 310 -24.20 6.23 -5.24
N PRO A 311 -24.98 5.60 -4.34
CA PRO A 311 -24.45 4.58 -3.43
C PRO A 311 -23.74 3.42 -4.14
N LYS A 312 -24.20 3.07 -5.35
CA LYS A 312 -23.56 2.04 -6.18
C LYS A 312 -22.15 2.45 -6.62
N HIS A 313 -21.99 3.70 -7.06
CA HIS A 313 -20.69 4.22 -7.48
C HIS A 313 -19.74 4.40 -6.30
N GLU A 314 -20.23 4.91 -5.17
CA GLU A 314 -19.44 5.02 -3.95
C GLU A 314 -18.97 3.65 -3.44
N ALA A 315 -19.85 2.64 -3.44
CA ALA A 315 -19.48 1.28 -3.08
C ALA A 315 -18.46 0.66 -4.05
N ALA A 316 -18.56 0.95 -5.35
CA ALA A 316 -17.58 0.50 -6.35
C ALA A 316 -16.23 1.22 -6.16
N CYS A 317 -16.25 2.54 -5.95
CA CYS A 317 -15.09 3.36 -5.63
C CYS A 317 -14.36 2.84 -4.38
N GLU A 318 -15.13 2.49 -3.34
CA GLU A 318 -14.57 1.97 -2.10
C GLU A 318 -13.89 0.62 -2.29
N LYS A 319 -14.34 -0.22 -3.23
CA LYS A 319 -13.72 -1.51 -3.54
C LYS A 319 -12.43 -1.43 -4.35
N LEU A 320 -12.19 -0.34 -5.09
CA LEU A 320 -10.98 -0.21 -5.91
C LEU A 320 -9.69 -0.40 -5.10
N VAL A 321 -8.78 -1.19 -5.66
CA VAL A 321 -7.41 -1.42 -5.17
C VAL A 321 -6.45 -0.67 -6.08
N TYR A 322 -5.59 0.15 -5.46
CA TYR A 322 -4.52 0.86 -6.13
C TYR A 322 -3.21 0.46 -5.45
N THR A 323 -2.17 0.15 -6.21
CA THR A 323 -0.83 -0.13 -5.65
C THR A 323 0.23 0.32 -6.65
N PRO A 324 1.34 0.95 -6.23
CA PRO A 324 2.40 1.33 -7.16
C PRO A 324 3.00 0.12 -7.90
N TRP A 325 2.77 -1.11 -7.42
CA TRP A 325 3.26 -2.35 -8.01
C TRP A 325 2.35 -2.95 -9.08
N HIS A 326 1.15 -2.39 -9.29
CA HIS A 326 0.44 -2.53 -10.57
C HIS A 326 1.20 -1.71 -11.59
N SER A 327 2.28 -2.28 -12.11
CA SER A 327 3.23 -1.58 -12.94
C SER A 327 3.93 -2.52 -13.91
N LEU A 328 4.30 -1.97 -15.06
CA LEU A 328 5.25 -2.60 -15.96
C LEU A 328 6.63 -2.67 -15.30
N ALA A 329 7.42 -3.68 -15.63
CA ALA A 329 8.82 -3.77 -15.20
C ALA A 329 9.65 -2.56 -15.66
N ALA A 330 9.34 -1.98 -16.81
CA ALA A 330 9.95 -0.73 -17.29
C ALA A 330 9.64 0.49 -16.39
N HIS A 331 8.65 0.38 -15.51
CA HIS A 331 8.25 1.39 -14.53
C HIS A 331 8.29 0.82 -13.11
N GLU A 332 9.28 -0.02 -12.80
CA GLU A 332 9.40 -0.63 -11.48
C GLU A 332 9.50 0.42 -10.37
N PRO A 333 8.71 0.30 -9.29
CA PRO A 333 8.83 1.17 -8.12
C PRO A 333 10.20 1.02 -7.44
N LEU A 334 10.92 2.13 -7.23
CA LEU A 334 12.26 2.13 -6.61
C LEU A 334 12.27 2.72 -5.20
N GLY A 335 13.24 2.31 -4.39
CA GLY A 335 13.44 2.80 -3.02
C GLY A 335 12.64 2.05 -1.96
N GLY A 336 13.09 2.12 -0.70
CA GLY A 336 12.49 1.40 0.43
C GLY A 336 11.03 1.74 0.66
N ILE A 337 10.62 2.99 0.45
CA ILE A 337 9.21 3.39 0.53
C ILE A 337 8.36 2.67 -0.53
N ASN A 338 8.85 2.45 -1.74
CA ASN A 338 8.08 1.68 -2.70
C ASN A 338 8.09 0.18 -2.37
N ARG A 339 9.22 -0.38 -1.91
CA ARG A 339 9.28 -1.78 -1.45
C ARG A 339 8.30 -2.07 -0.32
N LEU A 340 8.23 -1.22 0.73
CA LEU A 340 7.25 -1.40 1.81
C LEU A 340 5.81 -1.27 1.31
N ARG A 341 5.55 -0.35 0.37
CA ARG A 341 4.20 -0.16 -0.20
C ARG A 341 3.70 -1.40 -0.91
N LYS A 342 4.56 -2.30 -1.39
CA LYS A 342 4.12 -3.59 -1.93
C LYS A 342 3.31 -4.37 -0.89
N ARG A 343 3.90 -4.61 0.28
CA ARG A 343 3.31 -5.44 1.33
C ARG A 343 2.14 -4.72 2.02
N VAL A 344 2.32 -3.45 2.39
CA VAL A 344 1.30 -2.67 3.12
C VAL A 344 0.01 -2.51 2.33
N TYR A 345 0.09 -2.25 1.02
CA TYR A 345 -1.11 -2.12 0.19
C TYR A 345 -1.84 -3.45 0.02
N SER A 346 -1.12 -4.56 -0.17
CA SER A 346 -1.70 -5.90 -0.19
C SER A 346 -2.40 -6.22 1.13
N THR A 347 -1.75 -5.99 2.27
CA THR A 347 -2.35 -6.18 3.60
C THR A 347 -3.63 -5.36 3.77
N SER A 348 -3.61 -4.06 3.42
CA SER A 348 -4.80 -3.22 3.54
C SER A 348 -5.91 -3.62 2.56
N ALA A 349 -5.59 -4.10 1.36
CA ALA A 349 -6.58 -4.56 0.40
C ALA A 349 -7.28 -5.84 0.87
N ASN A 350 -6.53 -6.83 1.34
CA ASN A 350 -7.06 -8.09 1.87
C ASN A 350 -8.02 -7.84 3.03
N ALA A 351 -7.59 -7.02 4.00
CA ALA A 351 -8.41 -6.66 5.16
C ALA A 351 -9.70 -5.90 4.79
N ARG A 352 -9.65 -5.01 3.78
CA ARG A 352 -10.80 -4.19 3.34
C ARG A 352 -11.81 -4.96 2.51
N LEU A 353 -11.33 -5.83 1.62
CA LEU A 353 -12.20 -6.58 0.72
C LEU A 353 -12.86 -7.77 1.43
N ASN A 354 -12.55 -7.98 2.71
CA ASN A 354 -12.79 -9.25 3.42
C ASN A 354 -12.30 -10.43 2.60
N ASP A 355 -11.32 -10.18 1.72
CA ASP A 355 -10.54 -11.21 1.08
C ASP A 355 -9.38 -11.46 2.04
N ASN A 356 -9.72 -11.92 3.25
CA ASN A 356 -8.76 -12.44 4.21
C ASN A 356 -8.24 -13.81 3.74
N ALA A 357 -8.35 -14.11 2.46
CA ALA A 357 -7.83 -15.30 1.85
C ALA A 357 -6.31 -15.21 1.84
N PHE A 358 -5.67 -16.19 2.45
CA PHE A 358 -4.22 -16.35 2.43
C PHE A 358 -3.91 -17.83 2.28
N ILE A 359 -2.72 -18.12 1.76
CA ILE A 359 -2.11 -19.43 1.95
C ILE A 359 -1.17 -19.36 3.15
N VAL A 360 -0.88 -20.51 3.75
CA VAL A 360 -0.06 -20.57 4.96
C VAL A 360 1.26 -21.25 4.61
N SER A 361 2.34 -20.48 4.50
CA SER A 361 3.70 -21.03 4.38
C SER A 361 4.16 -21.57 5.71
N LEU A 362 4.77 -22.76 5.68
CA LEU A 362 5.32 -23.46 6.84
C LEU A 362 6.84 -23.58 6.65
N SER A 363 7.61 -23.00 7.57
CA SER A 363 9.07 -23.04 7.53
C SER A 363 9.66 -23.57 8.83
N LYS A 364 10.89 -24.07 8.74
CA LYS A 364 11.67 -24.50 9.90
C LYS A 364 12.87 -23.57 10.06
N SER A 365 12.89 -22.79 11.13
CA SER A 365 14.02 -21.90 11.45
C SER A 365 14.41 -20.95 10.30
N GLY A 366 13.43 -20.55 9.48
CA GLY A 366 13.63 -19.66 8.32
C GLY A 366 13.85 -20.37 6.97
N ASP A 367 14.07 -21.69 6.93
CA ASP A 367 14.12 -22.45 5.69
C ASP A 367 12.70 -22.88 5.27
N ARG A 368 12.26 -22.45 4.08
CA ARG A 368 10.91 -22.72 3.57
C ARG A 368 10.71 -24.23 3.39
N GLY A 369 9.79 -24.81 4.16
CA GLY A 369 9.48 -26.24 4.15
C GLY A 369 8.34 -26.62 3.19
N GLY A 370 7.39 -25.71 2.97
CA GLY A 370 6.24 -25.91 2.09
C GLY A 370 5.06 -25.03 2.51
N TRP A 371 3.84 -25.47 2.16
CA TRP A 371 2.59 -24.82 2.52
C TRP A 371 1.65 -25.77 3.26
N LEU A 372 0.66 -25.19 3.94
CA LEU A 372 -0.45 -25.91 4.54
C LEU A 372 -1.41 -26.39 3.45
N GLY A 373 -1.42 -27.71 3.22
CA GLY A 373 -2.38 -28.41 2.38
C GLY A 373 -3.30 -29.32 3.20
N MET A 374 -4.02 -30.21 2.51
CA MET A 374 -4.90 -31.18 3.15
C MET A 374 -4.99 -32.46 2.34
N ASP A 375 -5.00 -33.61 3.02
CA ASP A 375 -5.22 -34.91 2.39
C ASP A 375 -6.71 -35.20 2.12
N SER A 376 -7.01 -36.37 1.56
CA SER A 376 -8.39 -36.77 1.24
C SER A 376 -9.27 -37.01 2.46
N ASP A 377 -8.68 -37.23 3.63
CA ASP A 377 -9.38 -37.50 4.89
C ASP A 377 -9.62 -36.23 5.71
N GLY A 378 -9.12 -35.08 5.25
CA GLY A 378 -9.31 -33.79 5.89
C GLY A 378 -8.21 -33.42 6.89
N TRP A 379 -7.10 -34.16 6.92
CA TRP A 379 -5.96 -33.85 7.77
C TRP A 379 -5.01 -32.87 7.10
N VAL A 380 -4.42 -32.00 7.91
CA VAL A 380 -3.47 -31.01 7.43
C VAL A 380 -2.14 -31.67 7.11
N THR A 381 -1.63 -31.39 5.92
CA THR A 381 -0.36 -31.92 5.42
C THR A 381 0.56 -30.81 4.94
N LEU A 382 1.86 -31.04 5.03
CA LEU A 382 2.86 -30.19 4.38
C LEU A 382 2.92 -30.52 2.88
N VAL A 383 2.58 -29.56 2.03
CA VAL A 383 2.69 -29.68 0.56
C VAL A 383 3.88 -28.87 0.04
N SER A 384 4.58 -29.40 -0.96
CA SER A 384 5.76 -28.75 -1.56
C SER A 384 5.47 -27.98 -2.84
N ASP A 385 4.24 -28.04 -3.35
CA ASP A 385 3.77 -27.26 -4.50
C ASP A 385 2.76 -26.23 -3.99
N GLU A 386 2.99 -24.94 -4.30
CA GLU A 386 2.11 -23.84 -3.90
C GLU A 386 0.70 -24.01 -4.46
N SER A 387 0.56 -24.65 -5.62
CA SER A 387 -0.75 -24.89 -6.24
C SER A 387 -1.61 -25.90 -5.49
N GLU A 388 -1.01 -26.69 -4.59
CA GLU A 388 -1.70 -27.61 -3.69
C GLU A 388 -2.03 -26.96 -2.33
N ALA A 389 -1.58 -25.72 -2.08
CA ALA A 389 -1.83 -25.01 -0.83
C ALA A 389 -3.32 -24.68 -0.67
N LEU A 390 -3.83 -24.83 0.55
CA LEU A 390 -5.18 -24.40 0.86
C LEU A 390 -5.25 -22.89 1.02
N THR A 391 -6.22 -22.29 0.35
CA THR A 391 -6.62 -20.91 0.62
C THR A 391 -7.51 -20.88 1.86
N LEU A 392 -7.03 -20.24 2.93
CA LEU A 392 -7.73 -20.08 4.19
C LEU A 392 -8.19 -18.64 4.37
N GLU A 393 -9.22 -18.43 5.18
CA GLU A 393 -9.67 -17.11 5.64
C GLU A 393 -9.76 -17.04 7.15
N LEU A 394 -9.40 -15.89 7.73
CA LEU A 394 -9.61 -15.61 9.15
C LEU A 394 -11.11 -15.38 9.43
N TYR A 395 -11.63 -16.11 10.40
CA TYR A 395 -13.03 -16.07 10.85
C TYR A 395 -13.10 -15.79 12.37
N PRO A 396 -13.10 -14.53 12.80
CA PRO A 396 -13.19 -14.20 14.23
C PRO A 396 -14.60 -14.41 14.77
N TYR A 397 -14.76 -15.17 15.84
CA TYR A 397 -16.05 -15.39 16.53
C TYR A 397 -15.85 -15.47 18.04
N ASP A 398 -16.67 -14.71 18.80
CA ASP A 398 -16.64 -14.68 20.27
C ASP A 398 -15.24 -14.48 20.90
N ASN A 399 -14.48 -13.50 20.40
CA ASN A 399 -13.09 -13.20 20.80
C ASN A 399 -12.08 -14.35 20.58
N VAL A 400 -12.42 -15.31 19.72
CA VAL A 400 -11.54 -16.39 19.27
C VAL A 400 -11.33 -16.28 17.77
N ASP A 401 -10.10 -16.46 17.34
CA ASP A 401 -9.73 -16.47 15.93
C ASP A 401 -9.79 -17.91 15.40
N TYR A 402 -10.56 -18.11 14.34
CA TYR A 402 -10.65 -19.38 13.62
C TYR A 402 -10.10 -19.21 12.21
N TYR A 403 -9.52 -20.27 11.66
CA TYR A 403 -9.02 -20.28 10.28
C TYR A 403 -9.87 -21.25 9.47
N ARG A 404 -10.50 -20.79 8.38
CA ARG A 404 -11.47 -21.57 7.61
C ARG A 404 -11.00 -21.76 6.17
N ILE A 405 -11.22 -22.93 5.55
CA ILE A 405 -10.98 -23.07 4.11
C ILE A 405 -11.96 -22.14 3.37
N LYS A 406 -11.42 -21.25 2.54
CA LYS A 406 -12.17 -20.18 1.89
C LYS A 406 -13.38 -20.75 1.14
N GLY A 407 -14.55 -20.18 1.43
CA GLY A 407 -15.81 -20.58 0.76
C GLY A 407 -16.41 -21.89 1.26
N THR A 408 -15.87 -22.48 2.32
CA THR A 408 -16.40 -23.70 2.95
C THR A 408 -16.89 -23.42 4.39
N GLY A 409 -17.38 -24.46 5.07
CA GLY A 409 -17.65 -24.45 6.51
C GLY A 409 -16.65 -25.27 7.32
N GLN A 410 -15.43 -25.45 6.82
CA GLN A 410 -14.39 -26.28 7.42
C GLN A 410 -13.29 -25.42 8.06
N TYR A 411 -13.03 -25.66 9.35
CA TYR A 411 -12.18 -24.86 10.21
C TYR A 411 -10.96 -25.68 10.66
N LEU A 412 -9.78 -25.07 10.56
CA LEU A 412 -8.53 -25.61 11.07
C LEU A 412 -8.69 -25.91 12.56
N SER A 413 -8.47 -27.14 12.97
CA SER A 413 -8.68 -27.57 14.36
C SER A 413 -7.73 -28.68 14.77
N VAL A 414 -7.66 -28.94 16.08
CA VAL A 414 -6.80 -29.98 16.65
C VAL A 414 -7.65 -31.15 17.16
N SER A 415 -7.23 -32.37 16.82
CA SER A 415 -7.83 -33.61 17.30
C SER A 415 -7.35 -34.00 18.71
N ASP A 416 -8.00 -34.98 19.33
CA ASP A 416 -7.60 -35.50 20.64
C ASP A 416 -6.20 -36.15 20.69
N ASN A 417 -5.63 -36.49 19.53
CA ASN A 417 -4.27 -37.04 19.40
C ASN A 417 -3.30 -36.02 18.80
N ASP A 418 -3.58 -34.72 18.96
CA ASP A 418 -2.77 -33.58 18.51
C ASP A 418 -2.56 -33.43 16.98
N TYR A 419 -3.17 -34.29 16.15
CA TYR A 419 -3.23 -34.08 14.70
C TYR A 419 -4.05 -32.84 14.37
N VAL A 420 -3.61 -32.09 13.37
CA VAL A 420 -4.31 -30.91 12.87
C VAL A 420 -5.12 -31.31 11.65
N GLY A 421 -6.39 -30.90 11.62
CA GLY A 421 -7.32 -31.23 10.53
C GLY A 421 -8.37 -30.14 10.34
N PHE A 422 -9.29 -30.37 9.42
CA PHE A 422 -10.37 -29.44 9.10
C PHE A 422 -11.74 -30.00 9.50
N TYR A 423 -12.34 -29.37 10.51
CA TYR A 423 -13.59 -29.81 11.12
C TYR A 423 -14.73 -28.85 10.79
N ASN A 424 -15.98 -29.32 10.88
CA ASN A 424 -17.11 -28.39 10.85
C ASN A 424 -17.14 -27.52 12.12
N TRP A 425 -18.02 -26.52 12.14
CA TRP A 425 -18.14 -25.57 13.26
C TRP A 425 -18.26 -26.21 14.66
N PHE A 426 -18.89 -27.38 14.80
CA PHE A 426 -19.06 -28.02 16.11
C PHE A 426 -17.78 -28.62 16.67
N GLY A 427 -16.81 -28.93 15.81
CA GLY A 427 -15.47 -29.40 16.20
C GLY A 427 -14.38 -28.36 16.00
N ALA A 428 -14.75 -27.11 15.69
CA ALA A 428 -13.80 -26.05 15.41
C ALA A 428 -13.04 -25.62 16.67
N THR A 429 -11.72 -25.51 16.59
CA THR A 429 -10.89 -24.96 17.68
C THR A 429 -10.26 -23.64 17.26
N GLY A 430 -10.07 -22.74 18.23
CA GLY A 430 -9.40 -21.46 18.02
C GLY A 430 -7.89 -21.58 17.86
N TRP A 431 -7.29 -20.52 17.34
CA TRP A 431 -5.84 -20.38 17.19
C TRP A 431 -5.39 -18.96 17.50
N THR A 432 -4.32 -18.83 18.28
CA THR A 432 -3.68 -17.56 18.62
C THR A 432 -2.33 -17.44 17.93
N ARG A 433 -2.09 -16.30 17.28
CA ARG A 433 -0.78 -15.95 16.75
C ARG A 433 0.15 -15.49 17.87
N GLN A 434 1.31 -16.13 18.03
CA GLN A 434 2.34 -15.73 19.01
C GLN A 434 3.68 -15.52 18.29
N GLY A 435 3.96 -14.27 17.90
CA GLY A 435 5.12 -13.93 17.08
C GLY A 435 5.08 -14.68 15.75
N ARG A 436 6.10 -15.52 15.48
CA ARG A 436 6.21 -16.34 14.27
C ARG A 436 5.46 -17.67 14.32
N TYR A 437 4.83 -18.01 15.44
CA TYR A 437 4.12 -19.29 15.64
C TYR A 437 2.60 -19.15 15.61
N LEU A 438 1.90 -20.19 15.16
CA LEU A 438 0.45 -20.31 15.28
C LEU A 438 0.15 -21.36 16.36
N VAL A 439 -0.48 -20.95 17.46
CA VAL A 439 -0.70 -21.75 18.67
C VAL A 439 -2.17 -22.13 18.77
N SER A 440 -2.46 -23.42 18.99
CA SER A 440 -3.83 -23.88 19.18
C SER A 440 -4.37 -23.42 20.53
N ASP A 441 -5.59 -22.88 20.54
CA ASP A 441 -6.28 -22.53 21.78
C ASP A 441 -6.86 -23.76 22.49
N TYR A 442 -6.89 -24.93 21.82
CA TYR A 442 -7.38 -26.18 22.39
C TYR A 442 -6.40 -26.79 23.40
N ASN A 443 -5.14 -26.96 22.99
CA ASN A 443 -4.11 -27.62 23.79
C ASN A 443 -2.90 -26.71 24.12
N GLY A 444 -2.88 -25.47 23.64
CA GLY A 444 -1.81 -24.50 23.93
C GLY A 444 -0.49 -24.75 23.20
N HIS A 445 -0.46 -25.66 22.21
CA HIS A 445 0.75 -26.02 21.48
C HIS A 445 0.81 -25.36 20.09
N PRO A 446 2.01 -24.98 19.62
CA PRO A 446 2.18 -24.47 18.27
C PRO A 446 2.11 -25.56 17.21
N LEU A 447 1.82 -25.15 15.97
CA LEU A 447 1.97 -26.02 14.80
C LEU A 447 3.38 -26.61 14.76
N SER A 448 3.44 -27.90 14.51
CA SER A 448 4.68 -28.67 14.52
C SER A 448 4.65 -29.84 13.53
N PHE A 449 5.83 -30.37 13.25
CA PHE A 449 6.04 -31.41 12.25
C PHE A 449 6.92 -32.54 12.80
N ASN A 450 6.52 -33.78 12.55
CA ASN A 450 7.30 -34.98 12.84
C ASN A 450 7.74 -35.65 11.51
N PRO A 451 9.05 -35.69 11.17
CA PRO A 451 9.53 -36.31 9.95
C PRO A 451 9.21 -37.80 9.82
N ASP A 452 9.07 -38.50 10.95
CA ASP A 452 8.73 -39.92 10.98
C ASP A 452 7.25 -40.18 10.60
N GLU A 453 6.42 -39.14 10.64
CA GLU A 453 4.99 -39.17 10.31
C GLU A 453 4.64 -38.18 9.17
N ALA A 454 5.62 -37.84 8.34
CA ALA A 454 5.40 -37.00 7.18
C ALA A 454 4.33 -37.61 6.25
N PRO A 455 3.43 -36.80 5.66
CA PRO A 455 3.44 -35.33 5.61
C PRO A 455 2.57 -34.64 6.68
N ALA A 456 2.14 -35.33 7.75
CA ALA A 456 1.15 -34.81 8.69
C ALA A 456 1.66 -33.62 9.53
N ILE A 457 0.75 -32.70 9.83
CA ILE A 457 0.97 -31.56 10.73
C ILE A 457 0.27 -31.80 12.07
N PHE A 458 0.94 -31.37 13.14
CA PHE A 458 0.53 -31.54 14.53
C PHE A 458 0.44 -30.21 15.25
N ALA A 459 -0.24 -30.19 16.39
CA ALA A 459 -0.16 -29.12 17.39
C ALA A 459 0.45 -29.71 18.66
N TRP A 460 1.76 -29.98 18.63
CA TRP A 460 2.45 -30.64 19.74
C TRP A 460 3.84 -30.09 19.98
N GLY A 461 4.12 -29.69 21.22
CA GLY A 461 5.39 -29.08 21.62
C GLY A 461 6.61 -30.01 21.56
N GLY A 462 6.39 -31.33 21.47
CA GLY A 462 7.48 -32.33 21.41
C GLY A 462 8.07 -32.56 20.02
N PHE A 463 7.51 -31.93 18.98
CA PHE A 463 7.96 -32.05 17.59
C PHE A 463 8.67 -30.78 17.10
N TYR A 464 9.08 -30.74 15.84
CA TYR A 464 9.71 -29.54 15.28
C TYR A 464 8.67 -28.44 15.10
N ILE A 465 8.80 -27.37 15.87
CA ILE A 465 7.89 -26.22 15.78
C ILE A 465 8.05 -25.52 14.44
N LEU A 466 6.94 -25.22 13.81
CA LEU A 466 6.87 -24.55 12.51
C LEU A 466 6.67 -23.05 12.70
N ASP A 467 7.45 -22.29 11.95
CA ASP A 467 7.14 -20.90 11.73
C ASP A 467 6.08 -20.81 10.63
N VAL A 468 5.18 -19.86 10.80
CA VAL A 468 4.03 -19.69 9.92
C VAL A 468 4.10 -18.30 9.30
N THR A 469 3.88 -18.19 8.00
CA THR A 469 3.67 -16.91 7.31
C THR A 469 2.37 -16.98 6.53
N PHE A 470 1.56 -15.92 6.63
CA PHE A 470 0.34 -15.76 5.85
C PHE A 470 0.70 -14.96 4.60
N ASP A 471 0.69 -15.62 3.44
CA ASP A 471 1.13 -15.06 2.16
C ASP A 471 -0.02 -14.50 1.35
#